data_AF-A0AAU9TLL5-F1
#
_entry.id   AF-A0AAU9TLL5-F1
#
_cell.length_a   1.000
_cell.length_b   1.000
_cell.length_c   1.000
_cell.angle_alpha   90.00
_cell.angle_beta   90.00
_cell.angle_gamma   90.00
#
_symmetry.space_group_name_H-M   'P 1'
#
loop_
_entity.id
_entity.type
_entity.pdbx_description
1 polymer ?
#
loop_
_entity_poly.entity_id
_entity_poly.type
_entity_poly.pdbx_seq_one_letter_code
_entity_poly.pdbx_strand_id
1 'polypeptide(L)'
;MQLEKRKRTLLLGDFNYDLLSTKKSVKNYKTTIKESGYDIINKIHYNYCTRETNRTKTILDRVYSNLKQNKFHFAIIEFSMSDHKLICFEIRNYTPKQKNYTPKLLNSVKIQAINYEKLYTIVKSYIKENNESDYSVLEDYLIKSINQSRINEIKKCNPVNKDWINKTIIEGIDRRNALWLECRKNPTDTKIE
;
A
#
# COMPACT_ATOMS: atom_id res chain seq x y z
N MET A 1 -2.32 2.60 -16.74
CA MET A 1 -3.69 3.08 -16.40
C MET A 1 -4.69 1.95 -16.06
N GLN A 2 -4.28 0.90 -15.32
CA GLN A 2 -5.17 -0.23 -14.96
C GLN A 2 -5.78 -0.09 -13.55
N LEU A 3 -5.05 0.51 -12.60
CA LEU A 3 -5.48 0.72 -11.22
C LEU A 3 -6.59 1.77 -11.11
N GLU A 4 -6.43 2.89 -11.82
CA GLU A 4 -7.41 3.98 -11.85
C GLU A 4 -8.77 3.52 -12.43
N LYS A 5 -8.75 2.78 -13.54
CA LYS A 5 -9.96 2.23 -14.19
C LYS A 5 -10.72 1.25 -13.29
N ARG A 6 -10.02 0.53 -12.41
CA ARG A 6 -10.61 -0.53 -11.57
C ARG A 6 -11.21 -0.02 -10.26
N LYS A 7 -10.93 1.23 -9.85
CA LYS A 7 -11.43 1.83 -8.59
C LYS A 7 -11.28 0.87 -7.40
N ARG A 8 -10.07 0.33 -7.27
CA ARG A 8 -9.70 -0.77 -6.35
C ARG A 8 -8.42 -0.46 -5.59
N THR A 9 -8.28 0.80 -5.18
CA THR A 9 -7.06 1.31 -4.57
C THR A 9 -7.31 1.70 -3.13
N LEU A 10 -6.36 1.30 -2.29
CA LEU A 10 -6.18 1.79 -0.93
C LEU A 10 -4.76 2.33 -0.86
N LEU A 11 -4.61 3.56 -0.35
CA LEU A 11 -3.31 4.18 -0.15
C LEU A 11 -3.19 4.54 1.32
N LEU A 12 -2.13 4.05 1.97
CA LEU A 12 -1.80 4.37 3.36
C LEU A 12 -0.35 4.86 3.42
N GLY A 13 -0.08 5.86 4.25
CA GLY A 13 1.27 6.30 4.51
C GLY A 13 1.33 7.59 5.33
N ASP A 14 2.54 7.96 5.74
CA ASP A 14 2.85 9.28 6.25
C ASP A 14 3.17 10.21 5.08
N PHE A 15 2.49 11.35 5.04
CA PHE A 15 2.68 12.34 3.99
C PHE A 15 3.18 13.68 4.50
N ASN A 16 3.42 13.80 5.81
CA ASN A 16 3.93 15.02 6.43
C ASN A 16 3.13 16.28 6.05
N TYR A 17 1.82 16.15 5.89
CA TYR A 17 0.93 17.24 5.47
C TYR A 17 -0.37 17.25 6.28
N ASP A 18 -0.43 18.17 7.24
CA ASP A 18 -1.45 18.19 8.30
C ASP A 18 -2.85 18.55 7.79
N LEU A 19 -3.78 17.59 7.90
CA LEU A 19 -5.18 17.79 7.53
C LEU A 19 -5.99 18.62 8.53
N LEU A 20 -5.48 18.84 9.76
CA LEU A 20 -6.14 19.69 10.76
C LEU A 20 -5.87 21.19 10.53
N SER A 21 -4.84 21.53 9.76
CA SER A 21 -4.50 22.92 9.46
C SER A 21 -5.60 23.62 8.64
N THR A 22 -5.85 24.89 8.99
CA THR A 22 -6.86 25.76 8.36
C THR A 22 -6.34 26.48 7.11
N LYS A 23 -5.07 26.26 6.73
CA LYS A 23 -4.42 26.89 5.58
C LYS A 23 -5.20 26.62 4.29
N LYS A 24 -5.26 27.62 3.40
CA LYS A 24 -5.92 27.51 2.08
C LYS A 24 -5.38 26.34 1.25
N SER A 25 -4.07 26.09 1.33
CA SER A 25 -3.41 24.96 0.67
C SER A 25 -4.00 23.60 1.08
N VAL A 26 -4.37 23.43 2.34
CA VAL A 26 -4.98 22.19 2.85
C VAL A 26 -6.42 22.03 2.36
N LYS A 27 -7.18 23.12 2.25
CA LYS A 27 -8.52 23.10 1.64
C LYS A 27 -8.43 22.68 0.18
N ASN A 28 -7.54 23.30 -0.60
CA ASN A 28 -7.32 22.96 -2.00
C ASN A 28 -6.87 21.49 -2.16
N TYR A 29 -5.96 21.03 -1.30
CA TYR A 29 -5.51 19.64 -1.28
C TYR A 29 -6.66 18.65 -1.13
N LYS A 30 -7.57 18.88 -0.16
CA LYS A 30 -8.75 18.01 0.05
C LYS A 30 -9.66 17.98 -1.18
N THR A 31 -9.82 19.13 -1.84
CA THR A 31 -10.59 19.23 -3.10
C THR A 31 -9.94 18.42 -4.20
N THR A 32 -8.62 18.57 -4.44
CA THR A 32 -7.90 17.84 -5.48
C THR A 32 -7.97 16.32 -5.28
N ILE A 33 -7.84 15.83 -4.04
CA ILE A 33 -7.98 14.40 -3.74
C ILE A 33 -9.39 13.91 -4.11
N LYS A 34 -10.43 14.67 -3.76
CA LYS A 34 -11.81 14.32 -4.10
C LYS A 34 -12.06 14.34 -5.61
N GLU A 35 -11.53 15.35 -6.32
CA GLU A 35 -11.61 15.47 -7.78
C GLU A 35 -10.89 14.31 -8.49
N SER A 36 -9.80 13.81 -7.94
CA SER A 36 -9.11 12.61 -8.43
C SER A 36 -9.90 11.31 -8.20
N GLY A 37 -11.06 11.39 -7.53
CA GLY A 37 -11.98 10.29 -7.29
C GLY A 37 -11.56 9.38 -6.14
N TYR A 38 -10.89 9.94 -5.13
CA TYR A 38 -10.53 9.28 -3.88
C TYR A 38 -11.21 9.99 -2.70
N ASP A 39 -11.62 9.20 -1.71
CA ASP A 39 -12.11 9.67 -0.44
C ASP A 39 -11.00 9.58 0.62
N ILE A 40 -10.94 10.61 1.46
CA ILE A 40 -10.11 10.59 2.68
C ILE A 40 -10.89 9.83 3.74
N ILE A 41 -10.36 8.71 4.19
CA ILE A 41 -11.04 7.83 5.15
C ILE A 41 -10.87 8.34 6.58
N ASN A 42 -9.73 9.00 6.88
CA ASN A 42 -9.50 9.57 8.20
C ASN A 42 -10.64 10.54 8.59
N LYS A 43 -11.11 10.42 9.83
CA LYS A 43 -11.97 11.44 10.43
C LYS A 43 -11.13 12.68 10.75
N ILE A 44 -11.37 13.78 10.03
CA ILE A 44 -10.58 15.01 10.17
C ILE A 44 -11.06 15.79 11.39
N HIS A 45 -10.55 15.43 12.56
CA HIS A 45 -10.91 16.04 13.83
C HIS A 45 -9.80 15.80 14.86
N TYR A 46 -9.61 16.72 15.81
CA TYR A 46 -8.49 16.70 16.77
C TYR A 46 -8.43 15.42 17.62
N ASN A 47 -9.59 14.88 18.02
CA ASN A 47 -9.69 13.59 18.74
C ASN A 47 -9.26 12.36 17.93
N TYR A 48 -9.02 12.51 16.63
CA TYR A 48 -8.61 11.44 15.72
C TYR A 48 -7.28 11.80 15.03
N CYS A 49 -6.43 12.58 15.70
CA CYS A 49 -5.07 12.85 15.23
C CYS A 49 -4.28 11.55 15.06
N THR A 50 -3.37 11.52 14.08
CA THR A 50 -2.49 10.36 13.88
C THR A 50 -1.12 10.57 14.50
N ARG A 51 -0.81 11.81 14.88
CA ARG A 51 0.37 12.16 15.63
C ARG A 51 0.03 13.17 16.72
N GLU A 52 0.55 12.93 17.91
CA GLU A 52 0.36 13.77 19.08
C GLU A 52 1.70 13.94 19.80
N THR A 53 2.10 15.19 19.98
CA THR A 53 3.21 15.59 20.83
C THR A 53 2.68 16.33 22.05
N ASN A 54 3.55 16.66 23.00
CA ASN A 54 3.20 17.46 24.17
C ASN A 54 2.58 18.83 23.83
N ARG A 55 2.75 19.32 22.59
CA ARG A 55 2.32 20.66 22.17
C ARG A 55 1.30 20.66 21.04
N THR A 56 1.26 19.61 20.22
CA THR A 56 0.53 19.62 18.95
C THR A 56 -0.15 18.30 18.65
N LYS A 57 -1.33 18.38 18.03
CA LYS A 57 -2.04 17.25 17.43
C LYS A 57 -2.12 17.49 15.93
N THR A 58 -1.75 16.49 15.14
CA THR A 58 -1.73 16.59 13.66
C THR A 58 -2.27 15.31 13.02
N ILE A 59 -2.78 15.42 11.80
CA ILE A 59 -3.15 14.27 10.95
C ILE A 59 -2.18 14.25 9.77
N LEU A 60 -1.12 13.45 9.89
CA LEU A 60 -0.05 13.30 8.89
C LEU A 60 -0.15 11.97 8.14
N ASP A 61 -0.51 10.92 8.88
CA ASP A 61 -0.72 9.56 8.39
C ASP A 61 -2.14 9.43 7.85
N ARG A 62 -2.26 9.02 6.59
CA ARG A 62 -3.52 9.16 5.86
C ARG A 62 -3.86 7.89 5.12
N VAL A 63 -5.16 7.60 5.09
CA VAL A 63 -5.77 6.49 4.38
C VAL A 63 -6.71 7.07 3.33
N TYR A 64 -6.43 6.76 2.07
CA TYR A 64 -7.27 7.11 0.93
C TYR A 64 -7.85 5.86 0.31
N SER A 65 -9.09 5.95 -0.15
CA SER A 65 -9.68 4.88 -0.93
C SER A 65 -10.54 5.41 -2.07
N ASN A 66 -10.57 4.68 -3.17
CA ASN A 66 -11.56 4.85 -4.23
C ASN A 66 -12.47 3.62 -4.37
N LEU A 67 -12.49 2.76 -3.36
CA LEU A 67 -13.30 1.55 -3.36
C LEU A 67 -14.78 1.91 -3.21
N LYS A 68 -15.62 1.41 -4.12
CA LYS A 68 -17.07 1.63 -4.09
C LYS A 68 -17.76 0.67 -3.11
N GLN A 69 -18.76 1.16 -2.37
CA GLN A 69 -19.69 0.37 -1.55
C GLN A 69 -19.09 -0.37 -0.34
N ASN A 70 -17.89 0.00 0.11
CA ASN A 70 -17.25 -0.67 1.23
C ASN A 70 -17.63 -0.02 2.57
N LYS A 71 -17.94 -0.88 3.56
CA LYS A 71 -17.91 -0.51 4.97
C LYS A 71 -16.49 -0.70 5.48
N PHE A 72 -15.85 0.40 5.84
CA PHE A 72 -14.55 0.38 6.50
C PHE A 72 -14.74 0.43 8.00
N HIS A 73 -13.91 -0.30 8.74
CA HIS A 73 -13.64 0.01 10.14
C HIS A 73 -12.33 0.77 10.18
N PHE A 74 -12.33 1.93 10.82
CA PHE A 74 -11.15 2.76 10.99
C PHE A 74 -11.06 3.16 12.46
N ALA A 75 -9.94 2.86 13.10
CA ALA A 75 -9.66 3.23 14.47
C ALA A 75 -8.23 3.77 14.60
N ILE A 76 -8.08 4.77 15.45
CA ILE A 76 -6.79 5.27 15.91
C ILE A 76 -6.53 4.65 17.27
N ILE A 77 -5.39 4.00 17.43
CA ILE A 77 -4.98 3.34 18.67
C ILE A 77 -3.74 4.07 19.18
N GLU A 78 -3.80 4.51 20.44
CA GLU A 78 -2.66 5.13 21.10
C GLU A 78 -1.45 4.19 21.09
N PHE A 79 -0.28 4.75 20.79
CA PHE A 79 0.97 4.00 20.77
C PHE A 79 1.95 4.59 21.75
N SER A 80 2.61 3.72 22.49
CA SER A 80 3.40 4.09 23.65
C SER A 80 4.81 4.57 23.35
N MET A 81 5.36 4.15 22.21
CA MET A 81 6.77 4.31 21.87
C MET A 81 7.00 5.29 20.71
N SER A 82 5.97 6.00 20.29
CA SER A 82 6.04 7.00 19.23
C SER A 82 5.04 8.12 19.51
N ASP A 83 5.34 9.31 19.04
CA ASP A 83 4.37 10.39 18.90
C ASP A 83 3.34 10.11 17.79
N HIS A 84 3.60 9.14 16.90
CA HIS A 84 2.61 8.60 15.97
C HIS A 84 1.75 7.52 16.63
N LYS A 85 0.46 7.52 16.26
CA LYS A 85 -0.55 6.56 16.70
C LYS A 85 -0.72 5.47 15.65
N LEU A 86 -1.10 4.28 16.11
CA LEU A 86 -1.40 3.17 15.21
C LEU A 86 -2.73 3.41 14.50
N ILE A 87 -2.75 3.13 13.19
CA ILE A 87 -3.98 3.11 12.40
C ILE A 87 -4.42 1.66 12.25
N CYS A 88 -5.56 1.31 12.84
CA CYS A 88 -6.24 0.06 12.57
C CYS A 88 -7.28 0.29 11.46
N PHE A 89 -7.16 -0.46 10.38
CA PHE A 89 -8.04 -0.35 9.23
C PHE A 89 -8.51 -1.72 8.76
N GLU A 90 -9.82 -1.92 8.69
CA GLU A 90 -10.48 -3.16 8.29
C GLU A 90 -11.40 -2.90 7.10
N ILE A 91 -11.41 -3.81 6.12
CA ILE A 91 -12.33 -3.78 4.99
C ILE A 91 -13.32 -4.95 5.15
N ARG A 92 -14.55 -4.67 5.59
CA ARG A 92 -15.51 -5.73 5.98
C ARG A 92 -16.19 -6.42 4.80
N ASN A 93 -16.48 -5.69 3.73
CA ASN A 93 -17.36 -6.16 2.65
C ASN A 93 -16.71 -6.12 1.27
N TYR A 94 -15.39 -6.19 1.18
CA TYR A 94 -14.78 -6.36 -0.14
C TYR A 94 -14.89 -7.83 -0.56
N THR A 95 -16.05 -8.20 -1.08
CA THR A 95 -16.15 -9.36 -1.95
C THR A 95 -15.60 -8.91 -3.30
N PRO A 96 -14.45 -9.41 -3.76
CA PRO A 96 -14.08 -9.18 -5.15
C PRO A 96 -15.26 -9.67 -5.98
N LYS A 97 -15.79 -8.84 -6.89
CA LYS A 97 -16.73 -9.28 -7.95
C LYS A 97 -16.04 -10.28 -8.89
N GLN A 98 -15.53 -11.37 -8.36
CA GLN A 98 -15.11 -12.56 -9.07
C GLN A 98 -16.04 -13.65 -8.57
N LYS A 99 -17.11 -13.90 -9.33
CA LYS A 99 -18.10 -14.93 -9.07
C LYS A 99 -17.54 -16.37 -8.96
N ASN A 100 -16.22 -16.58 -9.10
CA ASN A 100 -15.59 -17.90 -9.15
C ASN A 100 -14.34 -18.05 -8.27
N TYR A 101 -14.15 -17.24 -7.22
CA TYR A 101 -13.04 -17.46 -6.26
C TYR A 101 -13.47 -18.43 -5.15
N THR A 102 -13.70 -19.70 -5.51
CA THR A 102 -13.44 -20.78 -4.55
C THR A 102 -11.99 -20.65 -4.10
N PRO A 103 -11.66 -20.80 -2.79
CA PRO A 103 -10.29 -20.95 -2.33
C PRO A 103 -9.77 -22.30 -2.84
N LYS A 104 -9.50 -22.36 -4.14
CA LYS A 104 -8.78 -23.45 -4.78
C LYS A 104 -7.41 -23.40 -4.14
N LEU A 105 -7.13 -24.42 -3.32
CA LEU A 105 -5.80 -24.83 -2.90
C LEU A 105 -4.76 -24.36 -3.93
N LEU A 106 -3.78 -23.56 -3.49
CA LEU A 106 -2.44 -23.42 -4.06
C LEU A 106 -2.28 -23.96 -5.49
N ASN A 107 -2.97 -23.36 -6.45
CA ASN A 107 -2.82 -23.74 -7.85
C ASN A 107 -1.84 -22.76 -8.47
N SER A 108 -0.66 -23.29 -8.78
CA SER A 108 0.27 -22.73 -9.74
C SER A 108 -0.49 -22.07 -10.90
N VAL A 109 -0.40 -20.75 -11.00
CA VAL A 109 -1.01 -20.03 -12.14
C VAL A 109 0.02 -19.99 -13.25
N LYS A 110 -0.31 -20.58 -14.40
CA LYS A 110 0.47 -20.38 -15.62
C LYS A 110 0.29 -18.93 -16.06
N ILE A 111 1.37 -18.15 -16.00
CA ILE A 111 1.43 -16.79 -16.50
C ILE A 111 2.33 -16.74 -17.73
N GLN A 112 2.02 -15.85 -18.65
CA GLN A 112 2.89 -15.56 -19.78
C GLN A 112 3.75 -14.36 -19.38
N ALA A 113 5.03 -14.60 -19.12
CA ALA A 113 6.02 -13.58 -18.80
C ALA A 113 6.86 -13.26 -20.04
N ILE A 114 7.62 -12.16 -19.99
CA ILE A 114 8.59 -11.81 -21.03
C ILE A 114 9.98 -12.18 -20.51
N ASN A 115 10.71 -12.99 -21.25
CA ASN A 115 12.13 -13.22 -21.00
C ASN A 115 12.92 -12.02 -21.55
N TYR A 116 13.37 -11.13 -20.67
CA TYR A 116 14.06 -9.90 -21.05
C TYR A 116 15.46 -10.15 -21.65
N GLU A 117 16.16 -11.21 -21.26
CA GLU A 117 17.46 -11.55 -21.84
C GLU A 117 17.32 -12.00 -23.30
N LYS A 118 16.31 -12.84 -23.56
CA LYS A 118 15.94 -13.27 -24.91
C LYS A 118 15.48 -12.08 -25.76
N LEU A 119 14.64 -11.21 -25.19
CA LEU A 119 14.19 -9.99 -25.87
C LEU A 119 15.37 -9.08 -26.23
N TYR A 120 16.28 -8.84 -25.27
CA TYR A 120 17.46 -8.03 -25.48
C TYR A 120 18.35 -8.61 -26.59
N THR A 121 18.54 -9.92 -26.61
CA THR A 121 19.36 -10.59 -27.62
C THR A 121 18.74 -10.45 -29.02
N ILE A 122 17.44 -10.69 -29.16
CA ILE A 122 16.69 -10.53 -30.42
C ILE A 122 16.77 -9.09 -30.93
N VAL A 123 16.57 -8.11 -30.05
CA VAL A 123 16.63 -6.69 -30.42
C VAL A 123 18.05 -6.28 -30.80
N LYS A 124 19.06 -6.75 -30.05
CA LYS A 124 20.47 -6.45 -30.32
C LYS A 124 20.96 -7.03 -31.65
N SER A 125 20.57 -8.26 -32.00
CA SER A 125 20.93 -8.86 -33.28
C SER A 125 20.33 -8.09 -34.45
N TYR A 126 19.06 -7.68 -34.33
CA TYR A 126 18.41 -6.89 -35.38
C TYR A 126 19.03 -5.52 -35.60
N ILE A 127 19.41 -4.82 -34.52
CA ILE A 127 20.13 -3.54 -34.61
C ILE A 127 21.48 -3.73 -35.29
N LYS A 128 22.17 -4.85 -35.05
CA LYS A 128 23.47 -5.16 -35.68
C LYS A 128 23.33 -5.49 -37.17
N GLU A 129 22.23 -6.11 -37.57
CA GLU A 129 21.96 -6.52 -38.96
C GLU A 129 21.38 -5.37 -39.81
N ASN A 130 20.64 -4.44 -39.19
CA ASN A 130 19.98 -3.32 -39.86
C ASN A 130 20.65 -2.01 -39.46
N ASN A 131 21.89 -1.84 -39.93
CA ASN A 131 22.83 -0.76 -39.58
C ASN A 131 22.32 0.68 -39.77
N GLU A 132 21.09 0.94 -40.24
CA GLU A 132 20.52 2.28 -40.28
C GLU A 132 18.98 2.26 -40.16
N SER A 133 18.55 3.00 -39.15
CA SER A 133 17.22 3.40 -38.69
C SER A 133 16.13 3.61 -39.75
N ASP A 134 15.33 2.58 -40.02
CA ASP A 134 13.94 2.79 -40.40
C ASP A 134 13.04 2.62 -39.17
N TYR A 135 12.79 3.73 -38.48
CA TYR A 135 11.92 3.75 -37.30
C TYR A 135 10.47 3.37 -37.64
N SER A 136 10.08 3.41 -38.93
CA SER A 136 8.72 3.06 -39.35
C SER A 136 8.38 1.59 -39.10
N VAL A 137 9.38 0.71 -39.07
CA VAL A 137 9.23 -0.74 -38.83
C VAL A 137 9.67 -1.18 -37.43
N LEU A 138 10.22 -0.28 -36.62
CA LEU A 138 10.74 -0.58 -35.29
C LEU A 138 9.64 -1.02 -34.33
N GLU A 139 8.46 -0.37 -34.37
CA GLU A 139 7.34 -0.71 -33.50
C GLU A 139 6.83 -2.13 -33.78
N ASP A 140 6.62 -2.46 -35.06
CA ASP A 140 6.21 -3.80 -35.49
C ASP A 140 7.24 -4.87 -35.12
N TYR A 141 8.53 -4.54 -35.24
CA TYR A 141 9.61 -5.42 -34.85
C TYR A 141 9.65 -5.65 -33.32
N LEU A 142 9.47 -4.60 -32.52
CA LEU A 142 9.41 -4.70 -31.06
C LEU A 142 8.21 -5.54 -30.62
N ILE A 143 7.04 -5.35 -31.23
CA ILE A 143 5.85 -6.16 -30.96
C ILE A 143 6.11 -7.64 -31.28
N LYS A 144 6.71 -7.93 -32.45
CA LYS A 144 7.11 -9.31 -32.82
C LYS A 144 8.14 -9.89 -31.84
N SER A 145 9.15 -9.12 -31.46
CA SER A 145 10.22 -9.53 -30.54
C SER A 145 9.69 -9.82 -29.14
N ILE A 146 8.76 -8.99 -28.64
CA ILE A 146 8.05 -9.20 -27.38
C ILE A 146 7.26 -10.50 -27.44
N ASN A 147 6.57 -10.77 -28.55
CA ASN A 147 5.81 -12.01 -28.73
C ASN A 147 6.70 -13.25 -28.78
N GLN A 148 7.84 -13.19 -29.46
CA GLN A 148 8.83 -14.28 -29.52
C GLN A 148 9.56 -14.52 -28.19
N SER A 149 9.63 -13.49 -27.35
CA SER A 149 10.28 -13.54 -26.04
C SER A 149 9.35 -13.98 -24.92
N ARG A 150 8.08 -14.28 -25.23
CA ARG A 150 7.14 -14.77 -24.23
C ARG A 150 7.52 -16.17 -23.77
N ILE A 151 7.54 -16.35 -22.46
CA ILE A 151 7.74 -17.65 -21.81
C ILE A 151 6.55 -17.95 -20.90
N ASN A 152 6.24 -19.23 -20.79
CA ASN A 152 5.24 -19.70 -19.84
C ASN A 152 5.95 -19.93 -18.51
N GLU A 153 5.63 -19.11 -17.52
CA GLU A 153 6.10 -19.28 -16.16
C GLU A 153 4.98 -19.79 -15.27
N ILE A 154 5.36 -20.57 -14.28
CA ILE A 154 4.45 -20.99 -13.23
C ILE A 154 4.68 -20.06 -12.05
N LYS A 155 3.77 -19.12 -11.83
CA LYS A 155 3.79 -18.31 -10.62
C LYS A 155 3.18 -19.13 -9.49
N LYS A 156 4.01 -19.50 -8.52
CA LYS A 156 3.52 -19.94 -7.21
C LYS A 156 2.89 -18.73 -6.53
N CYS A 157 1.57 -18.75 -6.35
CA CYS A 157 0.92 -17.79 -5.47
C CYS A 157 1.50 -17.93 -4.07
N ASN A 158 1.62 -16.81 -3.34
CA ASN A 158 2.18 -16.81 -1.99
C ASN A 158 1.55 -17.96 -1.19
N PRO A 159 2.36 -18.81 -0.54
CA PRO A 159 1.82 -19.80 0.39
C PRO A 159 0.97 -19.07 1.43
N VAL A 160 0.01 -19.78 2.05
CA VAL A 160 -0.64 -19.27 3.26
C VAL A 160 0.50 -18.98 4.23
N ASN A 161 0.82 -17.69 4.43
CA ASN A 161 1.91 -17.30 5.31
C ASN A 161 1.60 -17.95 6.66
N LYS A 162 2.58 -18.65 7.25
CA LYS A 162 2.51 -18.97 8.68
C LYS A 162 2.23 -17.67 9.40
N ASP A 163 1.32 -17.68 10.38
CA ASP A 163 1.07 -16.50 11.19
C ASP A 163 2.41 -16.01 11.76
N TRP A 164 2.84 -14.86 11.24
CA TRP A 164 4.08 -14.21 11.63
C TRP A 164 3.95 -13.67 13.06
N ILE A 165 2.70 -13.46 13.51
CA ILE A 165 2.34 -13.17 14.90
C ILE A 165 2.33 -14.49 15.66
N ASN A 166 3.44 -14.76 16.34
CA ASN A 166 3.56 -15.88 17.28
C ASN A 166 3.44 -15.40 18.73
N LYS A 167 3.38 -16.35 19.67
CA LYS A 167 3.25 -16.07 21.11
C LYS A 167 4.31 -15.08 21.62
N THR A 168 5.55 -15.20 21.14
CA THR A 168 6.65 -14.29 21.53
C THR A 168 6.40 -12.86 21.07
N ILE A 169 5.82 -12.65 19.88
CA ILE A 169 5.43 -11.31 19.43
C ILE A 169 4.31 -10.75 20.31
N ILE A 170 3.32 -11.56 20.65
CA ILE A 170 2.21 -11.16 21.53
C ILE A 170 2.74 -10.78 22.93
N GLU A 171 3.55 -11.64 23.52
CA GLU A 171 4.19 -11.39 24.83
C GLU A 171 5.05 -10.12 24.82
N GLY A 172 5.77 -9.86 23.72
CA GLY A 172 6.53 -8.62 23.54
C GLY A 172 5.64 -7.37 23.46
N ILE A 173 4.50 -7.46 22.77
CA ILE A 173 3.50 -6.39 22.71
C ILE A 173 2.92 -6.12 24.11
N ASP A 174 2.57 -7.18 24.85
CA ASP A 174 1.96 -7.07 26.18
C ASP A 174 2.95 -6.46 27.18
N ARG A 175 4.19 -6.94 27.20
CA ARG A 175 5.26 -6.37 28.05
C ARG A 175 5.48 -4.89 27.74
N ARG A 176 5.53 -4.51 26.46
CA ARG A 176 5.66 -3.10 26.05
C ARG A 176 4.49 -2.25 26.54
N ASN A 177 3.27 -2.75 26.42
CA ASN A 177 2.08 -2.02 26.86
C ASN A 177 2.05 -1.85 28.39
N ALA A 178 2.46 -2.87 29.14
CA ALA A 178 2.60 -2.81 30.59
C ALA A 178 3.62 -1.75 31.03
N LEU A 179 4.83 -1.79 30.47
CA LEU A 179 5.89 -0.80 30.76
C LEU A 179 5.41 0.63 30.48
N TRP A 180 4.69 0.85 29.38
CA TRP A 180 4.17 2.18 29.10
C TRP A 180 3.13 2.66 30.11
N LEU A 181 2.21 1.79 30.54
CA LEU A 181 1.23 2.14 31.57
C LEU A 181 1.91 2.52 32.88
N GLU A 182 3.02 1.86 33.22
CA GLU A 182 3.86 2.20 34.38
C GLU A 182 4.54 3.56 34.21
N CYS A 183 5.24 3.79 33.08
CA CYS A 183 5.88 5.08 32.79
C CYS A 183 4.89 6.24 32.77
N ARG A 184 3.66 6.02 32.29
CA ARG A 184 2.63 7.06 32.24
C ARG A 184 2.07 7.41 33.63
N LYS A 185 2.12 6.48 34.59
CA LYS A 185 1.72 6.74 35.99
C LYS A 185 2.78 7.57 36.71
N ASN A 186 4.07 7.32 36.46
CA ASN A 186 5.19 8.07 37.04
C ASN A 186 6.12 8.65 35.96
N PRO A 187 5.74 9.76 35.30
CA PRO A 187 6.50 10.33 34.18
C PRO A 187 7.86 10.91 34.54
N THR A 188 8.21 11.02 35.83
CA THR A 188 9.49 11.52 36.34
C THR A 188 10.41 10.41 36.87
N ASP A 189 10.02 9.14 36.76
CA ASP A 189 10.82 8.02 37.25
C ASP A 189 12.01 7.77 36.30
N THR A 190 13.21 8.13 36.74
CA THR A 190 14.46 7.97 35.99
C THR A 190 15.12 6.61 36.17
N LYS A 191 14.51 5.68 36.92
CA LYS A 191 15.14 4.42 37.34
C LYS A 191 14.96 3.24 36.37
N ILE A 192 14.60 3.47 35.12
CA ILE A 192 14.47 2.38 34.13
C ILE A 192 15.77 2.29 33.34
N GLU A 193 16.78 1.64 33.93
CA GLU A 193 17.92 1.02 33.23
C GLU A 193 17.67 -0.48 33.07
#